data_AF-A0A7S9CYB8-F1
#
_entry.id   AF-A0A7S9CYB8-F1
#
_cell.length_a   1.000
_cell.length_b   1.000
_cell.length_c   1.000
_cell.angle_alpha   90.00
_cell.angle_beta   90.00
_cell.angle_gamma   90.00
#
_symmetry.space_group_name_H-M   'P 1'
#
loop_
_entity.id
_entity.type
_entity.pdbx_description
1 polymer ?
#
loop_
_entity_poly.entity_id
_entity_poly.type
_entity_poly.pdbx_seq_one_letter_code
_entity_poly.pdbx_strand_id
1 'polypeptide(L)' 'MRSVEPLAPLRRRLALLLARCHALIGSIADPYRPELHYMRGPGPKCRARQQAALQD' A
#
# COMPACT_ATOMS: atom_id res chain seq x y z
N MET A 1 -28.23 -7.33 -40.47
CA MET A 1 -26.77 -7.60 -40.49
C MET A 1 -26.15 -6.93 -39.27
N ARG A 2 -25.76 -7.71 -38.24
CA ARG A 2 -25.01 -7.19 -37.09
C ARG A 2 -23.53 -7.29 -37.42
N SER A 3 -22.93 -6.18 -37.82
CA SER A 3 -21.49 -6.08 -38.01
C SER A 3 -20.81 -6.42 -36.68
N VAL A 4 -20.16 -7.57 -36.63
CA VAL A 4 -19.42 -8.01 -35.45
C VAL A 4 -18.13 -7.20 -35.44
N GLU A 5 -18.07 -6.16 -34.61
CA GLU A 5 -16.87 -5.33 -34.43
C GLU A 5 -15.72 -6.20 -33.89
N PRO A 6 -14.76 -6.63 -34.72
CA PRO A 6 -13.77 -7.64 -34.35
C PRO A 6 -12.76 -7.11 -33.31
N LEU A 7 -12.77 -5.79 -33.07
CA LEU A 7 -11.83 -5.11 -32.18
C LEU A 7 -12.35 -4.98 -30.74
N ALA A 8 -13.63 -5.21 -30.49
CA ALA A 8 -14.22 -5.19 -29.16
C ALA A 8 -13.49 -6.08 -28.12
N PRO A 9 -13.15 -7.35 -28.42
CA PRO A 9 -12.42 -8.19 -27.46
C PRO A 9 -11.00 -7.67 -27.19
N LEU A 10 -10.33 -7.11 -28.20
CA LEU A 10 -8.98 -6.54 -28.05
C LEU A 10 -9.00 -5.28 -27.18
N ARG A 11 -9.96 -4.37 -27.44
CA ARG A 11 -10.17 -3.15 -26.64
C ARG A 11 -10.46 -3.50 -25.18
N ARG A 12 -11.28 -4.52 -24.94
CA ARG A 12 -11.57 -5.01 -23.58
C ARG A 12 -10.33 -5.56 -22.88
N ARG A 13 -9.52 -6.36 -23.58
CA ARG A 13 -8.25 -6.89 -23.04
C ARG A 13 -7.26 -5.76 -22.71
N LEU A 14 -7.14 -4.77 -23.59
CA LEU A 14 -6.29 -3.61 -23.36
C LEU A 14 -6.76 -2.77 -22.17
N ALA A 15 -8.07 -2.52 -22.05
CA ALA A 15 -8.64 -1.80 -20.91
C ALA A 15 -8.35 -2.49 -19.57
N LEU A 16 -8.45 -3.83 -19.55
CA LEU A 16 -8.11 -4.63 -18.36
C LEU A 16 -6.61 -4.56 -18.03
N LEU A 17 -5.74 -4.57 -19.04
CA LEU A 17 -4.29 -4.45 -18.85
C LEU A 17 -3.95 -3.08 -18.26
N LEU A 18 -4.48 -2.00 -18.86
CA LEU A 18 -4.26 -0.63 -18.40
C LEU A 18 -4.75 -0.43 -16.96
N ALA A 19 -5.94 -0.94 -16.63
CA ALA A 19 -6.47 -0.88 -15.27
C ALA A 19 -5.56 -1.58 -14.25
N ARG A 20 -5.02 -2.75 -14.60
CA ARG A 20 -4.06 -3.49 -13.75
C ARG A 20 -2.74 -2.75 -13.60
N CYS A 21 -2.20 -2.21 -14.69
CA CYS A 21 -0.97 -1.40 -14.65
C CYS A 21 -1.16 -0.16 -13.77
N HIS A 22 -2.28 0.54 -13.90
CA HIS A 22 -2.59 1.72 -13.09
C HIS A 22 -2.68 1.37 -11.60
N ALA A 23 -3.36 0.28 -11.24
CA ALA A 23 -3.44 -0.18 -9.85
C ALA A 23 -2.05 -0.58 -9.30
N LEU A 24 -1.23 -1.26 -10.10
CA LEU A 24 0.13 -1.62 -9.72
C LEU A 24 0.99 -0.38 -9.47
N ILE A 25 0.96 0.58 -10.40
CA ILE A 25 1.69 1.85 -10.27
C ILE A 25 1.24 2.59 -9.00
N GLY A 26 -0.07 2.64 -8.73
CA GLY A 26 -0.60 3.24 -7.49
C GLY A 26 -0.06 2.57 -6.23
N SER A 27 0.04 1.24 -6.21
CA SER A 27 0.56 0.50 -5.05
C SER A 27 2.06 0.71 -4.78
N ILE A 28 2.87 0.88 -5.83
CA ILE A 28 4.32 1.09 -5.68
C ILE A 28 4.68 2.57 -5.47
N ALA A 29 3.83 3.48 -5.96
CA ALA A 29 4.00 4.91 -5.80
C ALA A 29 3.44 5.42 -4.45
N ASP A 30 2.79 4.56 -3.67
CA ASP A 30 2.40 4.89 -2.30
C ASP A 30 3.69 5.20 -1.50
N PRO A 31 3.83 6.43 -0.98
CA PRO A 31 5.02 6.79 -0.22
C PRO A 31 5.12 5.87 0.99
N TYR A 32 6.21 5.11 1.08
CA TYR A 32 6.50 4.30 2.26
C TYR A 32 6.51 5.23 3.47
N ARG A 33 5.45 5.13 4.30
CA ARG A 33 5.29 5.87 5.56
C ARG A 33 5.70 4.97 6.70
N PRO A 34 7.00 4.93 7.03
CA PRO A 34 7.45 4.08 8.12
C PRO A 34 6.84 4.53 9.45
N GLU A 35 6.28 5.74 9.58
CA GLU A 35 5.60 6.23 10.79
C GLU A 35 4.35 5.40 11.16
N LEU A 36 3.70 4.77 10.18
CA LEU A 36 2.59 3.82 10.42
C LEU A 36 3.09 2.43 10.86
N HIS A 37 4.34 2.12 10.56
CA HIS A 37 4.97 0.82 10.84
C HIS A 37 6.01 0.87 11.96
N TYR A 38 6.39 2.08 12.40
CA TYR A 38 7.17 2.31 13.61
C TYR A 38 6.23 2.11 14.79
N MET A 39 5.96 0.84 15.08
CA MET A 39 5.68 0.38 16.44
C MET A 39 6.97 0.50 17.26
N ARG A 40 7.48 1.73 17.41
CA ARG A 40 8.52 2.01 18.41
C ARG A 40 7.81 2.12 19.76
N GLY A 41 7.56 0.95 20.34
CA GLY A 41 7.28 0.85 21.77
C GLY A 41 8.41 1.53 22.57
N PRO A 42 8.18 1.82 23.87
CA PRO A 42 9.14 2.52 24.69
C PRO A 42 10.51 1.84 24.61
N GLY A 43 11.51 2.57 24.12
CA GLY A 43 12.89 2.09 24.05
C GLY A 43 13.42 1.73 25.45
N PRO A 44 14.55 1.01 25.55
CA PRO A 44 15.11 0.56 26.83
C PRO A 44 15.24 1.69 27.88
N LYS A 45 15.62 2.89 27.43
CA LYS A 45 15.69 4.11 28.26
C LYS A 45 14.32 4.55 28.81
N CYS A 46 13.24 4.38 28.04
CA CYS A 46 11.89 4.71 28.48
C CYS A 46 11.37 3.70 29.50
N ARG A 47 11.68 2.40 29.33
CA ARG A 47 11.37 1.36 30.32
C ARG A 47 12.13 1.57 31.65
N ALA A 48 13.41 1.89 31.59
CA ALA A 48 14.20 2.17 32.80
C ALA A 48 13.63 3.34 33.62
N ARG A 49 13.11 4.38 32.95
CA ARG A 49 12.47 5.53 33.61
C ARG A 49 11.15 5.15 34.29
N GLN A 50 10.33 4.31 33.65
CA GLN A 50 9.09 3.82 34.26
C GLN A 50 9.37 2.92 35.46
N GLN A 51 10.41 2.09 35.39
CA GLN A 51 10.83 1.26 36.52
C GLN A 51 11.30 2.11 37.70
N ALA A 52 12.09 3.16 37.45
CA ALA A 52 12.49 4.10 38.50
C ALA A 52 11.29 4.81 39.14
N ALA A 53 10.34 5.30 38.32
CA ALA A 53 9.14 5.98 38.82
C ALA A 53 8.12 5.06 39.54
N LEU A 54 8.26 3.74 39.41
CA LEU A 54 7.47 2.75 40.15
C LEU A 54 8.14 2.29 41.45
N GLN A 55 9.40 2.67 41.68
CA GLN A 55 10.20 2.31 42.86
C GLN A 55 10.24 3.40 43.93
N ASP A 56 9.65 4.57 43.64
CA ASP A 56 9.35 5.65 44.59
C ASP A 56 7.92 5.48 45.15
#